data_AF-A0A4R1RKN5-F1
#
_entry.id   AF-A0A4R1RKN5-F1
#
_cell.length_a   1.000
_cell.length_b   1.000
_cell.length_c   1.000
_cell.angle_alpha   90.00
_cell.angle_beta   90.00
_cell.angle_gamma   90.00
#
_symmetry.space_group_name_H-M   'P 1'
#
loop_
_entity.id
_entity.type
_entity.pdbx_description
1 polymer ?
#
loop_
_entity_poly.entity_id
_entity_poly.type
_entity_poly.pdbx_seq_one_letter_code
_entity_poly.pdbx_strand_id
1 'polypeptide(L)'
;MELLRDFKKHTSKKIIEAIENNPQESKRELFLWLFERAGKKQGNVSKYQFWQHHNKPIELWSDKVIKQKIDYVHNNPVESGFVTNPIDWKYSSARNFQDDHIVLKIDDAGFIA
;
A
#
# COMPACT_ATOMS: atom_id res chain seq x y z
N MET A 1 -16.98 -10.70 -4.87
CA MET A 1 -16.60 -9.60 -3.95
C MET A 1 -16.27 -8.37 -4.79
N GLU A 2 -17.27 -7.53 -5.07
CA GLU A 2 -17.15 -6.44 -6.06
C GLU A 2 -16.24 -5.29 -5.58
N LEU A 3 -16.29 -4.96 -4.28
CA LEU A 3 -15.52 -3.86 -3.72
C LEU A 3 -14.01 -3.94 -3.99
N LEU A 4 -13.36 -5.07 -3.70
CA LEU A 4 -11.92 -5.23 -3.93
C LEU A 4 -11.56 -5.20 -5.41
N ARG A 5 -12.41 -5.76 -6.28
CA ARG A 5 -12.23 -5.71 -7.73
C ARG A 5 -12.25 -4.26 -8.20
N ASP A 6 -13.25 -3.51 -7.78
CA ASP A 6 -13.47 -2.15 -8.24
C ASP A 6 -12.44 -1.19 -7.65
N PHE A 7 -12.04 -1.40 -6.39
CA PHE A 7 -10.89 -0.71 -5.76
C PHE A 7 -9.60 -0.93 -6.55
N LYS A 8 -9.24 -2.19 -6.84
CA LYS A 8 -8.02 -2.50 -7.61
C LYS A 8 -8.08 -1.90 -9.01
N LYS A 9 -9.23 -1.99 -9.68
CA LYS A 9 -9.43 -1.42 -11.02
C LYS A 9 -9.24 0.10 -11.00
N HIS A 10 -9.91 0.79 -10.07
CA HIS A 10 -9.84 2.24 -9.95
C HIS A 10 -8.43 2.72 -9.61
N THR A 11 -7.84 2.16 -8.55
CA THR A 11 -6.51 2.58 -8.09
C THR A 11 -5.41 2.25 -9.10
N SER A 12 -5.48 1.09 -9.77
CA SER A 12 -4.53 0.76 -10.83
C SER A 12 -4.55 1.82 -11.93
N LYS A 13 -5.73 2.22 -12.40
CA LYS A 13 -5.86 3.26 -13.43
C LYS A 13 -5.25 4.58 -12.96
N LYS A 14 -5.61 5.04 -11.74
CA LYS A 14 -5.12 6.30 -11.19
C LYS A 14 -3.62 6.34 -10.95
N ILE A 15 -3.04 5.24 -10.44
CA ILE A 15 -1.60 5.17 -10.18
C ILE A 15 -0.81 5.15 -11.50
N ILE A 16 -1.27 4.40 -12.50
CA ILE A 16 -0.63 4.38 -13.82
C ILE A 16 -0.71 5.77 -14.47
N GLU A 17 -1.88 6.41 -14.46
CA GLU A 17 -2.04 7.79 -14.94
C GLU A 17 -1.09 8.76 -14.22
N ALA A 18 -0.92 8.62 -12.90
CA ALA A 18 -0.01 9.45 -12.13
C ALA A 18 1.46 9.22 -12.51
N ILE A 19 1.87 7.98 -12.77
CA ILE A 19 3.23 7.65 -13.21
C ILE A 19 3.48 8.16 -14.63
N GLU A 20 2.55 7.91 -15.58
CA GLU A 20 2.67 8.33 -16.97
C GLU A 20 2.82 9.85 -17.10
N ASN A 21 2.04 10.59 -16.32
CA ASN A 21 1.95 12.05 -16.40
C ASN A 21 2.88 12.78 -15.42
N ASN A 22 3.72 12.09 -14.64
CA ASN A 22 4.66 12.74 -13.74
C ASN A 22 6.02 13.00 -14.45
N PRO A 23 6.35 14.27 -14.80
CA PRO A 23 7.61 14.59 -15.47
C PRO A 23 8.84 14.43 -14.55
N GLN A 24 8.65 14.34 -13.23
CA GLN A 24 9.73 14.18 -12.25
C GLN A 24 10.04 12.70 -11.95
N GLU A 25 9.23 11.76 -12.44
CA GLU A 25 9.46 10.33 -12.19
C GLU A 25 10.52 9.77 -13.15
N SER A 26 11.77 9.77 -12.70
CA SER A 26 12.93 9.27 -13.45
C SER A 26 12.81 7.81 -13.92
N LYS A 27 12.04 6.96 -13.23
CA LYS A 27 11.88 5.53 -13.53
C LYS A 27 10.56 5.22 -14.23
N ARG A 28 9.85 6.23 -14.76
CA ARG A 28 8.54 6.09 -15.41
C ARG A 28 8.52 4.96 -16.44
N GLU A 29 9.45 4.99 -17.38
CA GLU A 29 9.52 4.00 -18.47
C GLU A 29 9.76 2.58 -17.93
N LEU A 30 10.64 2.43 -16.93
CA LEU A 30 10.90 1.16 -16.28
C LEU A 30 9.65 0.60 -15.61
N PHE A 31 8.91 1.42 -14.86
CA PHE A 31 7.68 0.98 -14.19
C PHE A 31 6.60 0.55 -15.18
N LEU A 32 6.34 1.36 -16.22
CA LEU A 32 5.35 1.02 -17.24
C LEU A 32 5.72 -0.26 -17.98
N TRP A 33 7.00 -0.44 -18.31
CA TRP A 33 7.49 -1.68 -18.91
C TRP A 33 7.29 -2.89 -18.00
N LEU A 34 7.57 -2.76 -16.69
CA LEU A 34 7.34 -3.84 -15.71
C LEU A 34 5.85 -4.23 -15.64
N PHE A 35 4.95 -3.25 -15.60
CA PHE A 35 3.51 -3.50 -15.54
C PHE A 35 2.97 -4.10 -16.84
N GLU A 36 3.50 -3.68 -18.00
CA GLU A 36 3.11 -4.23 -19.29
C GLU A 36 3.56 -5.69 -19.42
N ARG A 37 4.81 -5.97 -19.02
CA ARG A 37 5.36 -7.33 -18.99
C ARG A 37 4.57 -8.24 -18.05
N ALA A 38 4.09 -7.73 -16.92
CA ALA A 38 3.21 -8.47 -16.02
C ALA A 38 1.85 -8.73 -16.67
N GLY A 39 1.24 -7.72 -17.29
CA GLY A 39 -0.05 -7.81 -17.97
C GLY A 39 -0.07 -8.81 -19.13
N LYS A 40 0.99 -8.85 -19.94
CA LYS A 40 1.12 -9.80 -21.08
C LYS A 40 1.03 -11.27 -20.68
N LYS A 41 1.34 -11.60 -19.41
CA LYS A 41 1.25 -12.98 -18.92
C LYS A 41 -0.18 -13.40 -18.59
N GLN A 42 -1.13 -12.46 -18.54
CA GLN A 42 -2.49 -12.69 -18.06
C GLN A 42 -3.54 -12.37 -19.11
N GLY A 43 -4.36 -13.37 -19.46
CA GLY A 43 -5.38 -13.24 -20.51
C GLY A 43 -6.53 -12.26 -20.19
N ASN A 44 -6.65 -11.80 -18.95
CA ASN A 44 -7.71 -10.88 -18.50
C ASN A 44 -7.21 -9.45 -18.24
N VAL A 45 -5.97 -9.12 -18.60
CA VAL A 45 -5.39 -7.79 -18.46
C VAL A 45 -5.21 -7.18 -19.85
N SER A 46 -5.72 -5.97 -20.06
CA SER A 46 -5.69 -5.32 -21.39
C SER A 46 -4.31 -4.74 -21.75
N LYS A 47 -3.58 -4.18 -20.79
CA LYS A 47 -2.24 -3.59 -21.03
C LYS A 47 -1.31 -3.76 -19.83
N TYR A 48 -1.65 -3.11 -18.71
CA TYR A 48 -0.81 -3.05 -17.54
C TYR A 48 -1.40 -3.83 -16.37
N GLN A 49 -0.58 -4.61 -15.69
CA GLN A 49 -0.91 -5.20 -14.40
C GLN A 49 -0.11 -4.54 -13.29
N PHE A 50 -0.79 -3.72 -12.50
CA PHE A 50 -0.23 -3.11 -11.28
C PHE A 50 -0.40 -4.01 -10.06
N TRP A 51 -1.62 -4.47 -9.81
CA TRP A 51 -1.93 -5.34 -8.68
C TRP A 51 -1.72 -6.82 -8.99
N GLN A 52 -1.21 -7.56 -8.00
CA GLN A 52 -1.25 -9.04 -8.02
C GLN A 52 -2.71 -9.54 -7.95
N HIS A 53 -2.99 -10.74 -8.49
CA HIS A 53 -4.36 -11.29 -8.49
C HIS A 53 -4.85 -11.66 -7.09
N HIS A 54 -3.99 -12.27 -6.27
CA HIS A 54 -4.37 -12.72 -4.95
C HIS A 54 -4.71 -11.55 -4.01
N ASN A 55 -5.62 -11.83 -3.08
CA ASN A 55 -5.97 -10.95 -1.97
C ASN A 55 -5.88 -11.76 -0.69
N LYS A 56 -5.59 -11.09 0.43
CA LYS A 56 -5.66 -11.67 1.77
C LYS A 56 -6.46 -10.74 2.68
N PRO A 57 -7.78 -10.59 2.47
CA PRO A 57 -8.60 -9.81 3.38
C PRO A 57 -8.59 -10.49 4.75
N ILE A 58 -8.31 -9.71 5.79
CA ILE A 58 -8.37 -10.17 7.17
C ILE A 58 -9.41 -9.31 7.87
N GLU A 59 -10.43 -9.96 8.42
CA GLU A 59 -11.46 -9.28 9.20
C GLU A 59 -10.89 -8.81 10.54
N LEU A 60 -11.23 -7.57 10.90
CA LEU A 60 -10.86 -6.94 12.17
C LEU A 60 -12.10 -6.87 13.03
N TRP A 61 -12.23 -7.81 13.97
CA TRP A 61 -13.48 -8.01 14.74
C TRP A 61 -13.37 -7.60 16.22
N SER A 62 -12.18 -7.23 16.69
CA SER A 62 -11.97 -6.73 18.06
C SER A 62 -10.76 -5.82 18.14
N ASP A 63 -10.72 -4.97 19.16
CA ASP A 63 -9.60 -4.06 19.44
C ASP A 63 -8.28 -4.82 19.58
N LYS A 64 -8.30 -6.01 20.18
CA LYS A 64 -7.12 -6.88 20.29
C LYS A 64 -6.59 -7.28 18.91
N VAL A 65 -7.47 -7.66 17.98
CA VAL A 65 -7.06 -8.02 16.62
C VAL A 65 -6.63 -6.80 15.82
N ILE A 66 -7.30 -5.66 15.99
CA ILE A 66 -6.90 -4.39 15.37
C ILE A 66 -5.48 -4.01 15.82
N LYS A 67 -5.23 -3.98 17.14
CA LYS A 67 -3.91 -3.67 17.71
C LYS A 67 -2.83 -4.62 17.20
N GLN A 68 -3.11 -5.93 17.18
CA GLN A 68 -2.17 -6.92 16.62
C GLN A 68 -1.80 -6.61 15.16
N LYS A 69 -2.75 -6.17 14.32
CA LYS A 69 -2.47 -5.85 12.92
C LYS A 69 -1.76 -4.52 12.75
N ILE A 70 -2.04 -3.54 13.61
CA ILE A 70 -1.26 -2.30 13.68
C ILE A 70 0.20 -2.62 13.99
N ASP A 71 0.47 -3.38 15.05
CA ASP A 71 1.82 -3.79 15.45
C ASP A 71 2.53 -4.55 14.32
N TYR A 72 1.83 -5.47 13.64
CA TYR A 72 2.37 -6.19 12.48
C TYR A 72 2.77 -5.25 11.35
N VAL A 73 1.90 -4.32 10.96
CA VAL A 73 2.17 -3.36 9.87
C VAL A 73 3.32 -2.43 10.23
N HIS A 74 3.40 -1.96 11.47
CA HIS A 74 4.48 -1.09 11.95
C HIS A 74 5.82 -1.79 12.01
N ASN A 75 5.86 -3.08 12.37
CA ASN A 75 7.10 -3.85 12.44
C ASN A 75 7.57 -4.41 11.09
N ASN A 76 6.71 -4.50 10.06
CA ASN A 76 7.09 -5.02 8.75
C ASN A 76 8.38 -4.39 8.14
N PRO A 77 8.60 -3.06 8.22
CA PRO A 77 9.85 -2.46 7.74
C PRO A 77 11.09 -2.92 8.52
N VAL A 78 10.94 -3.23 9.81
CA VAL A 78 12.03 -3.74 10.67
C VAL A 78 12.35 -5.18 10.31
N GLU A 79 11.33 -6.04 10.25
CA GLU A 79 11.47 -7.45 9.86
C GLU A 79 12.03 -7.61 8.45
N SER A 80 11.74 -6.66 7.55
CA SER A 80 12.28 -6.63 6.19
C SER A 80 13.70 -6.06 6.12
N GLY A 81 14.26 -5.56 7.23
CA GLY A 81 15.61 -5.00 7.31
C GLY A 81 15.77 -3.60 6.70
N PHE A 82 14.67 -2.87 6.45
CA PHE A 82 14.75 -1.52 5.91
C PHE A 82 15.14 -0.47 6.96
N VAL A 83 14.72 -0.68 8.21
CA VAL A 83 14.97 0.21 9.35
C VAL A 83 15.19 -0.61 10.62
N THR A 84 15.80 0.00 11.63
CA THR A 84 16.01 -0.63 12.94
C THR A 84 14.89 -0.38 13.94
N ASN A 85 14.07 0.66 13.71
CA ASN A 85 12.95 1.02 14.56
C ASN A 85 11.70 1.31 13.69
N PRO A 86 10.48 0.85 14.05
CA PRO A 86 9.26 1.12 13.30
C PRO A 86 9.03 2.59 12.95
N ILE A 87 9.39 3.50 13.86
CA ILE A 87 9.19 4.94 13.68
C ILE A 87 10.08 5.54 12.59
N ASP A 88 11.19 4.89 12.24
CA ASP A 88 12.13 5.40 11.23
C ASP A 88 11.55 5.25 9.80
N TRP A 89 10.51 4.42 9.63
CA TRP A 89 9.88 4.26 8.33
C TRP A 89 8.96 5.44 7.99
N LYS A 90 9.48 6.37 7.19
CA LYS A 90 8.80 7.60 6.74
C LYS A 90 7.38 7.39 6.18
N TYR A 91 7.09 6.25 5.57
CA TYR A 91 5.81 5.94 4.94
C TYR A 91 4.96 4.95 5.77
N SER A 92 5.08 5.01 7.10
CA SER A 92 4.26 4.27 8.07
C SER A 92 3.53 5.24 8.99
N SER A 93 2.39 4.82 9.54
CA SER A 93 1.70 5.56 10.60
C SER A 93 2.32 5.38 12.00
N ALA A 94 3.40 4.62 12.15
CA ALA A 94 4.01 4.32 13.45
C ALA A 94 4.31 5.56 14.30
N ARG A 95 4.79 6.64 13.67
CA ARG A 95 5.08 7.92 14.37
C ARG A 95 3.83 8.65 14.85
N ASN A 96 2.70 8.48 14.17
CA ASN A 96 1.45 9.12 14.59
C ASN A 96 0.98 8.63 15.97
N PHE A 97 1.41 7.46 16.41
CA PHE A 97 1.12 6.89 17.75
C PHE A 97 2.07 7.41 18.84
N GLN A 98 2.93 8.36 18.50
CA GLN A 98 3.87 9.03 19.41
C GLN A 98 3.64 10.55 19.41
N ASP A 99 2.44 11.00 19.02
CA ASP A 99 2.08 12.41 18.80
C ASP A 99 3.02 13.17 17.83
N ASP A 100 3.70 12.41 16.97
CA ASP A 100 4.67 12.91 16.01
C ASP A 100 4.11 12.73 14.60
N HIS A 101 3.50 13.80 14.08
CA HIS A 101 2.84 13.78 12.78
C HIS A 101 3.84 13.87 11.63
N ILE A 102 3.77 12.91 10.71
CA ILE A 102 4.61 12.87 9.50
C ILE A 102 3.77 12.99 8.21
N VAL A 103 4.34 12.53 7.09
CA VAL A 103 3.79 12.59 5.72
C VAL A 103 2.36 12.06 5.62
N LEU A 104 2.00 11.08 6.45
CA LEU A 104 0.67 10.50 6.50
C LEU A 104 -0.06 10.96 7.77
N LYS A 105 -1.19 11.65 7.58
CA LYS A 105 -2.13 11.93 8.65
C LYS A 105 -3.00 10.70 8.88
N ILE A 106 -3.35 10.44 10.13
CA ILE A 106 -4.35 9.44 10.50
C ILE A 106 -5.52 10.16 11.15
N ASP A 107 -6.72 9.62 10.96
CA ASP A 107 -7.89 10.05 11.70
C ASP A 107 -7.78 9.56 13.15
N ASP A 108 -8.43 10.25 14.08
CA ASP A 108 -8.54 9.79 15.46
C ASP A 108 -9.29 8.46 15.47
N ALA A 109 -8.61 7.42 15.98
CA ALA A 109 -9.14 6.08 15.94
C ALA A 109 -10.24 5.85 16.98
N GLY A 110 -10.36 6.65 18.06
CA GLY A 110 -11.42 6.52 19.06
C GLY A 110 -11.46 5.19 19.86
N PHE A 111 -10.68 4.17 19.46
CA PHE A 111 -10.52 2.88 20.13
C PHE A 111 -9.06 2.61 20.56
N ILE A 112 -8.14 3.53 20.26
CA ILE A 112 -6.77 3.47 20.74
C ILE A 112 -6.71 4.35 22.00
N ALA A 113 -7.07 3.74 23.13
CA ALA A 113 -6.84 4.29 24.47
C ALA A 113 -5.52 3.77 25.05
#